data_AF-A0A6I4YL45-F1
#
_entry.id   AF-A0A6I4YL45-F1
#
_cell.length_a   1.000
_cell.length_b   1.000
_cell.length_c   1.000
_cell.angle_alpha   90.00
_cell.angle_beta   90.00
_cell.angle_gamma   90.00
#
_symmetry.space_group_name_H-M   'P 1'
#
loop_
_entity.id
_entity.type
_entity.pdbx_description
1 polymer ?
#
loop_
_entity_poly.entity_id
_entity_poly.type
_entity_poly.pdbx_seq_one_letter_code
_entity_poly.pdbx_strand_id
1 'polypeptide(L)'
;MSAADDLRDAFQGLCAGWGFQFTSPGEAVRDISHGRQRLHLHVQPRQSFWRVGLIARTSFLIGPDVNEYVCSFRTSPHSLNPSWPPAWKLTGPATLSRVSEGIQRAYAEEIGPFLEQTRTPEGLLRWLRQEDAPLRLVSPSATQPLRRGLWLTDHLPVQERAAVHHGLRERIILIEQVMNRNS
;
A
#
# COMPACT_ATOMS: atom_id res chain seq x y z
N MET A 1 29.19 8.00 -6.41
CA MET A 1 27.87 7.74 -5.79
C MET A 1 26.86 8.58 -6.54
N SER A 2 25.77 7.99 -7.03
CA SER A 2 24.75 8.72 -7.80
C SER A 2 23.71 9.33 -6.85
N ALA A 3 23.03 10.41 -7.26
CA ALA A 3 21.92 10.98 -6.47
C ALA A 3 20.82 9.94 -6.16
N ALA A 4 20.68 8.92 -7.01
CA ALA A 4 19.77 7.80 -6.78
C ALA A 4 20.23 6.89 -5.63
N ASP A 5 21.53 6.72 -5.44
CA ASP A 5 22.10 5.96 -4.32
C ASP A 5 21.96 6.77 -3.02
N ASP A 6 22.32 8.06 -3.06
CA ASP A 6 22.15 8.96 -1.91
C ASP A 6 20.69 9.01 -1.44
N LEU A 7 19.72 8.97 -2.36
CA LEU A 7 18.30 8.92 -2.02
C LEU A 7 17.89 7.60 -1.35
N ARG A 8 18.45 6.47 -1.80
CA ARG A 8 18.18 5.16 -1.19
C ARG A 8 18.77 5.09 0.23
N ASP A 9 19.94 5.68 0.43
CA ASP A 9 20.58 5.79 1.75
C ASP A 9 19.75 6.68 2.69
N ALA A 10 19.29 7.84 2.20
CA ALA A 10 18.38 8.70 2.96
C ALA A 10 17.08 7.97 3.34
N PHE A 11 16.51 7.21 2.39
CA PHE A 11 15.31 6.42 2.63
C PHE A 11 15.50 5.32 3.68
N GLN A 12 16.68 4.69 3.74
CA GLN A 12 17.00 3.73 4.80
C GLN A 12 16.93 4.39 6.19
N GLY A 13 17.50 5.58 6.34
CA GLY A 13 17.44 6.36 7.59
C GLY A 13 16.01 6.71 7.99
N LEU A 14 15.18 7.14 7.02
CA LEU A 14 13.76 7.42 7.25
C LEU A 14 12.99 6.16 7.71
N CYS A 15 13.19 5.02 7.05
CA CYS A 15 12.51 3.77 7.37
C CYS A 15 12.76 3.30 8.80
N ALA A 16 14.00 3.43 9.30
CA ALA A 16 14.33 3.10 10.67
C ALA A 16 13.50 3.94 11.67
N GLY A 17 13.37 5.25 11.41
CA GLY A 17 12.53 6.15 12.22
C GLY A 17 11.04 5.82 12.17
N TRP A 18 10.58 5.10 11.14
CA TRP A 18 9.20 4.64 10.99
C TRP A 18 8.96 3.22 11.56
N GLY A 19 9.98 2.60 12.16
CA GLY A 19 9.90 1.25 12.71
C GLY A 19 9.97 0.15 11.64
N PHE A 20 10.52 0.44 10.47
CA PHE A 20 10.79 -0.55 9.43
C PHE A 20 12.24 -1.04 9.50
N GLN A 21 12.43 -2.34 9.33
CA GLN A 21 13.73 -2.97 9.13
C GLN A 21 14.10 -2.93 7.65
N PHE A 22 15.30 -2.46 7.35
CA PHE A 22 15.81 -2.43 5.99
C PHE A 22 16.13 -3.84 5.49
N THR A 23 15.74 -4.17 4.25
CA THR A 23 16.01 -5.49 3.65
C THR A 23 16.87 -5.42 2.41
N SER A 24 16.69 -4.40 1.57
CA SER A 24 17.45 -4.20 0.34
C SER A 24 17.38 -2.73 -0.09
N PRO A 25 18.26 -2.25 -0.99
CA PRO A 25 18.24 -0.85 -1.41
C PRO A 25 16.87 -0.42 -1.95
N GLY A 26 16.23 0.52 -1.25
CA GLY A 26 14.87 0.99 -1.57
C GLY A 26 13.75 0.09 -1.05
N GLU A 27 14.02 -0.86 -0.16
CA GLU A 27 13.01 -1.76 0.43
C GLU A 27 13.19 -1.90 1.93
N ALA A 28 12.08 -1.75 2.66
CA ALA A 28 12.05 -1.96 4.10
C ALA A 28 10.77 -2.69 4.51
N VAL A 29 10.83 -3.51 5.55
CA VAL A 29 9.73 -4.33 6.03
C VAL A 29 9.45 -4.12 7.52
N ARG A 30 8.21 -4.32 7.92
CA ARG A 30 7.77 -4.30 9.31
C ARG A 30 6.80 -5.46 9.50
N ASP A 31 7.15 -6.38 10.39
CA ASP A 31 6.25 -7.47 10.74
C ASP A 31 5.07 -6.94 11.56
N ILE A 32 3.88 -7.48 11.30
CA ILE A 32 2.63 -7.12 11.96
C ILE A 32 1.91 -8.40 12.35
N SER A 33 0.91 -8.28 13.22
CA SER A 33 0.05 -9.42 13.56
C SER A 33 -0.55 -10.01 12.27
N HIS A 34 -0.35 -11.32 12.09
CA HIS A 34 -0.85 -12.10 10.93
C HIS A 34 -0.24 -11.71 9.57
N GLY A 35 0.89 -11.00 9.52
CA GLY A 35 1.46 -10.61 8.23
C GLY A 35 2.67 -9.69 8.26
N ARG A 36 2.82 -8.92 7.17
CA ARG A 36 3.96 -8.03 6.95
C ARG A 36 3.56 -6.81 6.15
N GLN A 37 4.08 -5.66 6.57
CA GLN A 37 4.06 -4.42 5.82
C GLN A 37 5.41 -4.19 5.16
N ARG A 38 5.39 -3.58 3.98
CA ARG A 38 6.58 -3.29 3.20
C ARG A 38 6.47 -1.92 2.55
N LEU A 39 7.55 -1.16 2.65
CA LEU A 39 7.76 0.06 1.88
C LEU A 39 8.75 -0.23 0.75
N HIS A 40 8.43 0.24 -0.44
CA HIS A 40 9.30 0.14 -1.60
C HIS A 40 9.44 1.53 -2.24
N LEU A 41 10.66 2.06 -2.20
CA LEU A 41 11.10 3.21 -2.96
C LEU A 41 11.59 2.77 -4.34
N HIS A 42 10.76 2.98 -5.35
CA HIS A 42 11.15 2.78 -6.75
C HIS A 42 11.97 3.98 -7.22
N VAL A 43 13.19 3.73 -7.70
CA VAL A 43 14.02 4.75 -8.37
C VAL A 43 14.38 4.22 -9.76
N GLN A 44 13.70 4.74 -10.78
CA GLN A 44 13.83 4.29 -12.17
C GLN A 44 14.57 5.34 -13.01
N PRO A 45 15.66 4.98 -13.72
CA PRO A 45 16.34 5.91 -14.60
C PRO A 45 15.45 6.29 -15.80
N ARG A 46 15.53 7.55 -16.19
CA ARG A 46 15.00 8.14 -17.43
C ARG A 46 16.14 8.92 -18.10
N GLN A 47 15.93 9.36 -19.34
CA GLN A 47 16.97 9.96 -20.17
C GLN A 47 17.75 11.10 -19.48
N SER A 48 17.09 11.92 -18.65
CA SER A 48 17.70 13.08 -17.98
C SER A 48 17.39 13.20 -16.48
N PHE A 49 16.72 12.22 -15.89
CA PHE A 49 16.31 12.24 -14.49
C PHE A 49 15.98 10.83 -13.99
N TRP A 50 15.82 10.66 -12.69
CA TRP A 50 15.23 9.45 -12.10
C TRP A 50 13.79 9.72 -11.69
N ARG A 51 12.89 8.82 -12.10
CA ARG A 51 11.51 8.79 -11.62
C ARG A 51 11.46 8.05 -10.30
N VAL A 52 11.00 8.72 -9.26
CA VAL A 52 10.97 8.21 -7.88
C VAL A 52 9.53 7.99 -7.43
N GLY A 53 9.20 6.82 -6.88
CA GLY A 53 7.88 6.53 -6.35
C GLY A 53 7.94 5.75 -5.05
N LEU A 54 6.98 5.96 -4.15
CA LEU A 54 6.84 5.23 -2.91
C LEU A 54 5.60 4.34 -2.98
N ILE A 55 5.77 3.05 -2.73
CA ILE A 55 4.68 2.09 -2.65
C ILE A 55 4.68 1.46 -1.26
N ALA A 56 3.51 1.43 -0.64
CA ALA A 56 3.26 0.65 0.56
C ALA A 56 2.50 -0.62 0.21
N ARG A 57 2.87 -1.74 0.84
CA ARG A 57 2.20 -3.02 0.70
C ARG A 57 1.90 -3.58 2.10
N THR A 58 0.64 -3.89 2.36
CA THR A 58 0.22 -4.70 3.51
C THR A 58 -0.11 -6.09 3.02
N SER A 59 0.47 -7.11 3.66
CA SER A 59 0.26 -8.52 3.30
C SER A 59 -0.14 -9.30 4.53
N PHE A 60 -1.13 -10.18 4.40
CA PHE A 60 -1.60 -11.07 5.46
C PHE A 60 -1.46 -12.53 5.03
N LEU A 61 -1.13 -13.39 6.00
CA LEU A 61 -1.09 -14.84 5.84
C LEU A 61 -2.51 -15.41 5.97
N ILE A 62 -2.84 -16.40 5.14
CA ILE A 62 -4.11 -17.13 5.17
C ILE A 62 -3.78 -18.63 5.15
N GLY A 63 -4.34 -19.44 6.08
CA GLY A 63 -3.97 -20.86 6.27
C GLY A 63 -5.15 -21.81 6.51
N PRO A 64 -4.95 -23.17 6.45
CA PRO A 64 -3.67 -23.85 6.69
C PRO A 64 -3.21 -25.01 5.75
N ASP A 65 -3.91 -25.43 4.68
CA ASP A 65 -3.65 -26.78 4.11
C ASP A 65 -2.68 -26.92 2.91
N VAL A 66 -2.13 -25.85 2.34
CA VAL A 66 -0.99 -25.90 1.40
C VAL A 66 -0.28 -24.54 1.42
N ASN A 67 1.06 -24.52 1.30
CA ASN A 67 1.95 -23.34 1.11
C ASN A 67 1.28 -21.97 1.31
N GLU A 68 1.46 -21.38 2.50
CA GLU A 68 1.00 -20.05 2.92
C GLU A 68 0.59 -19.12 1.76
N TYR A 69 -0.72 -18.91 1.59
CA TYR A 69 -1.21 -17.95 0.60
C TYR A 69 -1.15 -16.54 1.18
N VAL A 70 -0.38 -15.67 0.51
CA VAL A 70 -0.19 -14.28 0.95
C VAL A 70 -1.18 -13.36 0.24
N CYS A 71 -2.17 -12.85 0.99
CA CYS A 71 -3.10 -11.87 0.48
C CYS A 71 -2.52 -10.45 0.63
N SER A 72 -2.40 -9.69 -0.46
CA SER A 72 -1.67 -8.41 -0.48
C SER A 72 -2.47 -7.24 -1.02
N PHE A 73 -2.24 -6.07 -0.43
CA PHE A 73 -2.89 -4.81 -0.75
C PHE A 73 -1.79 -3.76 -0.91
N ARG A 74 -1.82 -3.04 -2.04
CA ARG A 74 -0.79 -2.06 -2.40
C ARG A 74 -1.43 -0.68 -2.50
N THR A 75 -0.72 0.34 -2.06
CA THR A 75 -1.11 1.73 -2.26
C THR A 75 0.12 2.62 -2.49
N SER A 76 -0.14 3.87 -2.82
CA SER A 76 0.85 4.92 -3.02
C SER A 76 0.30 6.23 -2.44
N PRO A 77 1.15 7.23 -2.15
CA PRO A 77 0.67 8.53 -1.69
C PRO A 77 -0.38 9.14 -2.61
N HIS A 78 -0.14 9.08 -3.93
CA HIS A 78 -1.08 9.57 -4.95
C HIS A 78 -2.41 8.80 -4.95
N SER A 79 -2.39 7.49 -4.70
CA SER A 79 -3.60 6.66 -4.64
C SER A 79 -4.45 6.98 -3.40
N LEU A 80 -3.82 7.32 -2.28
CA LEU A 80 -4.51 7.73 -1.06
C LEU A 80 -5.04 9.16 -1.16
N ASN A 81 -4.22 10.06 -1.71
CA ASN A 81 -4.53 11.47 -1.90
C ASN A 81 -3.95 11.98 -3.24
N PRO A 82 -4.81 12.30 -4.23
CA PRO A 82 -4.38 12.73 -5.57
C PRO A 82 -3.59 14.05 -5.61
N SER A 83 -3.54 14.83 -4.52
CA SER A 83 -2.70 16.03 -4.45
C SER A 83 -1.20 15.70 -4.43
N TRP A 84 -0.82 14.48 -4.04
CA TRP A 84 0.56 14.01 -4.17
C TRP A 84 0.87 13.63 -5.61
N PRO A 85 2.11 13.87 -6.09
CA PRO A 85 2.48 13.47 -7.43
C PRO A 85 2.54 11.93 -7.54
N PRO A 86 2.21 11.35 -8.70
CA PRO A 86 2.34 9.92 -8.94
C PRO A 86 3.81 9.44 -8.92
N ALA A 87 4.75 10.37 -9.11
CA ALA A 87 6.17 10.16 -8.90
C ALA A 87 6.89 11.50 -8.77
N TRP A 88 7.95 11.54 -7.95
CA TRP A 88 8.89 12.65 -7.91
C TRP A 88 9.95 12.53 -9.01
N LYS A 89 10.52 13.67 -9.39
CA LYS A 89 11.65 13.75 -10.33
C LYS A 89 12.90 14.14 -9.57
N LEU A 90 13.89 13.26 -9.60
CA LEU A 90 15.24 13.50 -9.10
C LEU A 90 16.13 13.79 -10.30
N THR A 91 16.67 15.00 -10.44
CA THR A 91 17.52 15.39 -11.58
C THR A 91 19.01 15.40 -11.22
N GLY A 92 19.34 15.27 -9.94
CA GLY A 92 20.70 15.30 -9.41
C GLY A 92 20.72 15.73 -7.94
N PRO A 93 21.92 15.97 -7.37
CA PRO A 93 22.11 16.30 -5.96
C PRO A 93 21.27 17.50 -5.49
N ALA A 94 21.10 18.52 -6.33
CA ALA A 94 20.31 19.72 -6.00
C ALA A 94 18.83 19.42 -5.71
N THR A 95 18.26 18.34 -6.27
CA THR A 95 16.86 17.95 -6.04
C THR A 95 16.69 16.93 -4.92
N LEU A 96 17.78 16.39 -4.38
CA LEU A 96 17.76 15.29 -3.42
C LEU A 96 16.96 15.65 -2.15
N SER A 97 17.28 16.79 -1.51
CA SER A 97 16.60 17.21 -0.26
C SER A 97 15.09 17.33 -0.46
N ARG A 98 14.67 18.03 -1.53
CA ARG A 98 13.26 18.22 -1.86
C ARG A 98 12.52 16.90 -2.10
N VAL A 99 13.15 15.96 -2.80
CA VAL A 99 12.55 14.64 -3.04
C VAL A 99 12.45 13.84 -1.73
N SER A 100 13.50 13.85 -0.91
CA SER A 100 13.52 13.19 0.39
C SER A 100 12.46 13.75 1.35
N GLU A 101 12.36 15.07 1.47
CA GLU A 101 11.33 15.76 2.25
C GLU A 101 9.92 15.45 1.74
N GLY A 102 9.73 15.43 0.41
CA GLY A 102 8.47 15.05 -0.20
C GLY A 102 8.03 13.63 0.15
N ILE A 103 8.97 12.67 0.15
CA ILE A 103 8.74 11.29 0.58
C ILE A 103 8.40 11.23 2.07
N GLN A 104 9.15 11.95 2.91
CA GLN A 104 8.93 11.96 4.35
C GLN A 104 7.56 12.51 4.71
N ARG A 105 7.15 13.61 4.07
CA ARG A 105 5.82 14.20 4.28
C ARG A 105 4.71 13.30 3.75
N ALA A 106 4.86 12.75 2.56
CA ALA A 106 3.89 11.79 2.01
C ALA A 106 3.72 10.56 2.91
N TYR A 107 4.80 10.12 3.58
CA TYR A 107 4.69 9.07 4.58
C TYR A 107 3.90 9.54 5.81
N ALA A 108 4.29 10.66 6.41
CA ALA A 108 3.66 11.15 7.64
C ALA A 108 2.17 11.48 7.46
N GLU A 109 1.81 12.07 6.32
CA GLU A 109 0.45 12.56 6.05
C GLU A 109 -0.48 11.45 5.53
N GLU A 110 0.02 10.50 4.74
CA GLU A 110 -0.84 9.51 4.05
C GLU A 110 -0.50 8.06 4.39
N ILE A 111 0.73 7.63 4.12
CA ILE A 111 1.09 6.21 4.16
C ILE A 111 1.15 5.68 5.59
N GLY A 112 1.73 6.41 6.52
CA GLY A 112 1.83 6.05 7.93
C GLY A 112 0.45 5.83 8.56
N PRO A 113 -0.48 6.81 8.49
CA PRO A 113 -1.85 6.64 8.97
C PRO A 113 -2.57 5.44 8.34
N PHE A 114 -2.46 5.26 7.02
CA PHE A 114 -3.04 4.11 6.34
C PHE A 114 -2.45 2.78 6.85
N LEU A 115 -1.13 2.69 7.03
CA LEU A 115 -0.47 1.48 7.50
C LEU A 115 -0.83 1.15 8.94
N GLU A 116 -0.98 2.15 9.82
CA GLU A 116 -1.45 1.89 11.19
C GLU A 116 -2.91 1.41 11.20
N GLN A 117 -3.78 2.03 10.41
CA GLN A 117 -5.18 1.63 10.31
C GLN A 117 -5.35 0.21 9.74
N THR A 118 -4.49 -0.17 8.79
CA THR A 118 -4.56 -1.45 8.08
C THR A 118 -3.58 -2.49 8.61
N ARG A 119 -3.04 -2.30 9.82
CA ARG A 119 -2.07 -3.24 10.42
C ARG A 119 -2.67 -4.59 10.83
N THR A 120 -3.99 -4.73 10.89
CA THR A 120 -4.69 -5.99 11.22
C THR A 120 -5.71 -6.33 10.14
N PRO A 121 -6.11 -7.61 10.00
CA PRO A 121 -7.19 -8.00 9.09
C PRO A 121 -8.48 -7.22 9.33
N GLU A 122 -8.89 -7.05 10.60
CA GLU A 122 -10.08 -6.28 10.99
C GLU A 122 -9.96 -4.81 10.53
N GLY A 123 -8.79 -4.20 10.77
CA GLY A 123 -8.52 -2.83 10.41
C GLY A 123 -8.62 -2.60 8.90
N LEU A 124 -8.02 -3.50 8.11
CA LEU A 124 -8.11 -3.47 6.66
C LEU A 124 -9.54 -3.71 6.16
N LEU A 125 -10.28 -4.67 6.74
CA LEU A 125 -11.66 -4.94 6.35
C LEU A 125 -12.59 -3.76 6.66
N ARG A 126 -12.40 -3.11 7.81
CA ARG A 126 -13.11 -1.88 8.16
C ARG A 126 -12.79 -0.75 7.17
N TRP A 127 -11.52 -0.59 6.80
CA TRP A 127 -11.10 0.41 5.82
C TRP A 127 -11.67 0.12 4.43
N LEU A 128 -11.58 -1.13 3.96
CA LEU A 128 -12.10 -1.55 2.66
C LEU A 128 -13.59 -1.28 2.51
N ARG A 129 -14.34 -1.28 3.62
CA ARG A 129 -15.78 -0.96 3.68
C ARG A 129 -16.13 0.52 3.53
N GLN A 130 -15.15 1.43 3.62
CA GLN A 130 -15.38 2.85 3.39
C GLN A 130 -15.65 3.15 1.92
N GLU A 131 -16.34 4.26 1.67
CA GLU A 131 -16.59 4.78 0.33
C GLU A 131 -15.25 5.05 -0.40
N ASP A 132 -15.17 4.65 -1.67
CA ASP A 132 -13.98 4.72 -2.55
C ASP A 132 -12.70 3.99 -2.11
N ALA A 133 -12.66 3.38 -0.92
CA ALA A 133 -11.46 2.72 -0.42
C ALA A 133 -10.82 1.72 -1.41
N PRO A 134 -11.58 0.86 -2.13
CA PRO A 134 -10.99 -0.05 -3.12
C PRO A 134 -10.26 0.66 -4.27
N LEU A 135 -10.70 1.86 -4.65
CA LEU A 135 -10.09 2.68 -5.71
C LEU A 135 -8.76 3.30 -5.28
N ARG A 136 -8.55 3.43 -3.97
CA ARG A 136 -7.30 3.95 -3.37
C ARG A 136 -6.21 2.88 -3.24
N LEU A 137 -6.48 1.66 -3.73
CA LEU A 137 -5.52 0.57 -3.79
C LEU A 137 -5.08 0.32 -5.23
N VAL A 138 -3.78 0.10 -5.41
CA VAL A 138 -3.16 -0.24 -6.69
C VAL A 138 -3.54 -1.68 -7.05
N SER A 139 -4.50 -1.82 -7.97
CA SER A 139 -5.12 -3.08 -8.34
C SER A 139 -5.56 -3.08 -9.82
N PRO A 140 -5.48 -4.22 -10.53
CA PRO A 140 -6.04 -4.41 -11.87
C PRO A 140 -7.52 -4.06 -12.02
N SER A 141 -8.32 -4.21 -10.95
CA SER A 141 -9.72 -3.81 -10.92
C SER A 141 -10.14 -3.26 -9.56
N ALA A 142 -11.22 -2.48 -9.55
CA ALA A 142 -11.84 -1.94 -8.34
C ALA A 142 -12.43 -3.01 -7.42
N THR A 143 -12.83 -4.17 -7.97
CA THR A 143 -13.42 -5.27 -7.18
C THR A 143 -12.39 -6.21 -6.59
N GLN A 144 -11.18 -6.29 -7.15
CA GLN A 144 -10.17 -7.23 -6.70
C GLN A 144 -9.72 -7.01 -5.24
N PRO A 145 -9.57 -5.78 -4.72
CA PRO A 145 -9.30 -5.59 -3.29
C PRO A 145 -10.43 -6.10 -2.40
N LEU A 146 -11.70 -5.94 -2.82
CA LEU A 146 -12.84 -6.47 -2.08
C LEU A 146 -12.84 -8.01 -2.09
N ARG A 147 -12.58 -8.62 -3.24
CA ARG A 147 -12.46 -10.09 -3.39
C ARG A 147 -11.34 -10.66 -2.52
N ARG A 148 -10.20 -9.98 -2.46
CA ARG A 148 -9.10 -10.30 -1.54
C ARG A 148 -9.52 -10.14 -0.07
N GLY A 149 -10.29 -9.11 0.24
CA GLY A 149 -10.88 -8.91 1.55
C GLY A 149 -11.76 -10.08 2.00
N LEU A 150 -12.50 -10.74 1.09
CA LEU A 150 -13.29 -11.92 1.44
C LEU A 150 -12.44 -13.04 2.06
N TRP A 151 -11.21 -13.24 1.60
CA TRP A 151 -10.32 -14.24 2.21
C TRP A 151 -9.85 -13.86 3.61
N LEU A 152 -9.82 -12.56 3.92
CA LEU A 152 -9.46 -12.09 5.26
C LEU A 152 -10.58 -12.21 6.28
N THR A 153 -11.82 -12.47 5.86
CA THR A 153 -12.92 -12.60 6.83
C THR A 153 -12.74 -13.79 7.77
N ASP A 154 -11.93 -14.77 7.38
CA ASP A 154 -11.61 -15.92 8.23
C ASP A 154 -10.81 -15.55 9.49
N HIS A 155 -10.14 -14.39 9.48
CA HIS A 155 -9.46 -13.84 10.66
C HIS A 155 -10.41 -13.15 11.64
N LEU A 156 -11.65 -12.85 11.24
CA LEU A 156 -12.61 -12.19 12.12
C LEU A 156 -13.23 -13.15 13.15
N PRO A 157 -13.78 -12.62 14.27
CA PRO A 157 -14.67 -13.38 15.13
C PRO A 157 -15.86 -13.96 14.35
N VAL A 158 -16.26 -15.21 14.65
CA VAL A 158 -17.30 -15.95 13.92
C VAL A 158 -18.60 -15.14 13.78
N GLN A 159 -18.96 -14.37 14.81
CA GLN A 159 -20.17 -13.55 14.84
C GLN A 159 -20.15 -12.42 13.78
N GLU A 160 -18.98 -11.92 13.40
CA GLU A 160 -18.83 -10.80 12.46
C GLU A 160 -18.61 -11.25 11.01
N ARG A 161 -18.12 -12.49 10.81
CA ARG A 161 -17.72 -13.01 9.48
C ARG A 161 -18.81 -12.87 8.45
N ALA A 162 -20.01 -13.37 8.76
CA ALA A 162 -21.11 -13.41 7.81
C ALA A 162 -21.54 -12.01 7.35
N ALA A 163 -21.64 -11.06 8.28
CA ALA A 163 -22.03 -9.69 7.98
C ALA A 163 -20.98 -8.96 7.13
N VAL A 164 -19.70 -9.07 7.48
CA VAL A 164 -18.61 -8.45 6.71
C VAL A 164 -18.48 -9.09 5.34
N HIS A 165 -18.56 -10.42 5.26
CA HIS A 165 -18.53 -11.16 4.00
C HIS A 165 -19.68 -10.74 3.08
N HIS A 166 -20.89 -10.61 3.61
CA HIS A 166 -22.05 -10.19 2.84
C HIS A 166 -21.88 -8.77 2.30
N GLY A 167 -21.52 -7.80 3.16
CA GLY A 167 -21.35 -6.41 2.74
C GLY A 167 -20.25 -6.21 1.68
N LEU A 168 -19.16 -6.99 1.74
CA LEU A 168 -18.15 -6.99 0.69
C LEU A 168 -18.67 -7.55 -0.64
N ARG A 169 -19.47 -8.63 -0.61
CA ARG A 169 -20.10 -9.21 -1.81
C ARG A 169 -21.08 -8.24 -2.47
N GLU A 170 -21.93 -7.58 -1.70
CA GLU A 170 -22.89 -6.59 -2.22
C GLU A 170 -22.16 -5.46 -2.94
N ARG A 171 -21.07 -4.94 -2.37
CA ARG A 171 -20.28 -3.89 -3.01
C ARG A 171 -19.60 -4.34 -4.30
N ILE A 172 -19.12 -5.58 -4.37
CA ILE A 172 -18.59 -6.15 -5.61
C ILE A 172 -19.66 -6.11 -6.70
N ILE A 173 -20.88 -6.60 -6.40
CA ILE A 173 -22.00 -6.62 -7.33
C ILE A 173 -22.36 -5.21 -7.80
N LEU A 174 -22.44 -4.24 -6.88
CA LEU A 174 -22.76 -2.86 -7.21
C LEU A 174 -21.72 -2.24 -8.17
N ILE A 175 -20.42 -2.45 -7.91
CA ILE A 175 -19.36 -1.95 -8.78
C ILE A 175 -19.46 -2.60 -10.17
N GLU A 176 -19.67 -3.92 -10.24
CA GLU A 176 -19.81 -4.63 -11.51
C GLU A 176 -21.03 -4.15 -12.31
N GLN A 177 -22.16 -3.87 -11.65
CA GLN A 177 -23.34 -3.31 -12.29
C GLN A 177 -23.09 -1.91 -12.87
N VAL A 178 -22.38 -1.05 -12.15
CA VAL A 178 -22.02 0.29 -12.64
C VAL A 178 -21.07 0.21 -13.83
N MET A 179 -20.06 -0.65 -13.77
CA MET A 179 -19.11 -0.85 -14.87
C MET A 179 -19.78 -1.38 -16.13
N ASN A 180 -20.70 -2.34 -15.99
CA ASN A 180 -21.43 -2.93 -17.12
C ASN A 180 -22.43 -1.97 -17.79
N ARG A 181 -22.93 -0.96 -17.06
CA ARG A 181 -23.82 0.07 -17.63
C ARG A 181 -23.06 1.14 -18.43
N ASN A 182 -21.76 1.28 -18.18
CA ASN A 182 -20.91 2.29 -18.78
C ASN A 182 -19.97 1.71 -19.88
N SER A 183 -20.14 0.43 -20.23
CA SER A 183 -19.42 -0.27 -21.29
C SER A 183 -20.30 -0.43 -22.52
#